data_AF-A0A8T5L1B0-F1
#
_entry.id   AF-A0A8T5L1B0-F1
#
_cell.length_a   1.000
_cell.length_b   1.000
_cell.length_c   1.000
_cell.angle_alpha   90.00
_cell.angle_beta   90.00
_cell.angle_gamma   90.00
#
_symmetry.space_group_name_H-M   'P 1'
#
loop_
_entity.id
_entity.type
_entity.pdbx_description
1 polymer ?
#
loop_
_entity_poly.entity_id
_entity_poly.type
_entity_poly.pdbx_seq_one_letter_code
_entity_poly.pdbx_strand_id
1 'polypeptide(L)'
;MRIMKIKGQAAMEYLMTYGWAILIVIIVAAALFALGVFNPTAWTGKQATGFGGLGTPIDWEVQPDGTFNLHLQNTQAGATVTINNVTATLGSTSQTWTTYNYDDANHHLTIGPGGDINLATLVGTANPYSINLGAQSTGSSYSIEVTVFYLIPGSSYVSTAVGTLTGSVSS
;
A
#
# COMPACT_ATOMS: atom_id res chain seq x y z
N MET A 1 64.94 -13.03 27.79
CA MET A 1 64.23 -11.77 27.45
C MET A 1 62.95 -12.14 26.70
N ARG A 2 61.77 -11.94 27.30
CA ARG A 2 60.48 -12.31 26.67
C ARG A 2 59.98 -11.16 25.80
N ILE A 3 59.89 -11.37 24.50
CA ILE A 3 59.28 -10.40 23.58
C ILE A 3 57.77 -10.65 23.58
N MET A 4 57.01 -9.65 24.05
CA MET A 4 55.56 -9.59 23.94
C MET A 4 55.17 -8.63 22.82
N LYS A 5 54.06 -8.97 22.15
CA LYS A 5 53.25 -8.18 21.19
C LYS A 5 53.68 -8.25 19.72
N ILE A 6 53.22 -9.29 19.02
CA ILE A 6 53.24 -9.37 17.54
C ILE A 6 51.83 -9.67 16.99
N LYS A 7 50.79 -9.02 17.51
CA LYS A 7 49.43 -9.14 16.92
C LYS A 7 49.08 -8.00 15.97
N GLY A 8 49.63 -6.80 16.19
CA GLY A 8 49.38 -5.64 15.32
C GLY A 8 50.25 -5.59 14.06
N GLN A 9 51.47 -6.12 14.10
CA GLN A 9 52.41 -5.99 12.98
C GLN A 9 52.01 -6.82 11.75
N ALA A 10 51.52 -8.04 11.97
CA ALA A 10 50.93 -8.85 10.89
C ALA A 10 49.64 -8.21 10.34
N ALA A 11 48.77 -7.67 11.20
CA ALA A 11 47.53 -7.03 10.78
C ALA A 11 47.77 -5.79 9.87
N MET A 12 48.83 -5.02 10.13
CA MET A 12 49.20 -3.87 9.29
C MET A 12 49.71 -4.27 7.90
N GLU A 13 50.41 -5.40 7.79
CA GLU A 13 50.92 -5.92 6.52
C GLU A 13 49.79 -6.46 5.62
N TYR A 14 48.80 -7.13 6.23
CA TYR A 14 47.58 -7.54 5.53
C TYR A 14 46.74 -6.33 5.08
N LEU A 15 46.64 -5.28 5.90
CA LEU A 15 45.88 -4.08 5.54
C LEU A 15 46.51 -3.32 4.36
N MET A 16 47.84 -3.33 4.25
CA MET A 16 48.54 -2.68 3.13
C MET A 16 48.41 -3.48 1.81
N THR A 17 48.50 -4.81 1.86
CA THR A 17 48.47 -5.68 0.67
C THR A 17 47.06 -5.92 0.14
N TYR A 18 46.06 -5.95 1.02
CA TYR A 18 44.64 -6.07 0.66
C TYR A 18 43.89 -4.75 0.79
N GLY A 19 44.58 -3.63 1.03
CA GLY A 19 43.99 -2.29 1.14
C GLY A 19 43.24 -1.87 -0.12
N TRP A 20 43.68 -2.34 -1.29
CA TRP A 20 42.97 -2.14 -2.55
C TRP A 20 41.66 -2.92 -2.60
N ALA A 21 41.61 -4.11 -2.00
CA ALA A 21 40.41 -4.95 -1.99
C ALA A 21 39.31 -4.32 -1.14
N ILE A 22 39.64 -3.74 0.03
CA ILE A 22 38.64 -3.03 0.84
C ILE A 22 38.14 -1.75 0.16
N LEU A 23 39.00 -1.06 -0.61
CA LEU A 23 38.59 0.08 -1.44
C LEU A 23 37.55 -0.32 -2.47
N ILE A 24 37.77 -1.43 -3.19
CA ILE A 24 36.79 -1.95 -4.15
C ILE A 24 35.46 -2.28 -3.46
N VAL A 25 35.48 -2.93 -2.30
CA VAL A 25 34.26 -3.26 -1.55
C VAL A 25 33.48 -1.99 -1.17
N ILE A 26 34.17 -0.94 -0.72
CA ILE A 26 33.53 0.35 -0.39
C ILE A 26 32.92 1.00 -1.63
N ILE A 27 33.64 0.99 -2.76
CA ILE A 27 33.13 1.55 -4.04
C ILE A 27 31.89 0.79 -4.49
N VAL A 28 31.91 -0.55 -4.45
CA VAL A 28 30.75 -1.39 -4.82
C VAL A 28 29.58 -1.13 -3.87
N ALA A 29 29.81 -1.06 -2.56
CA ALA A 29 28.76 -0.75 -1.59
C ALA A 29 28.14 0.65 -1.83
N ALA A 30 28.97 1.66 -2.11
CA ALA A 30 28.51 3.00 -2.45
C ALA A 30 27.72 3.03 -3.76
N ALA A 31 28.17 2.27 -4.78
CA ALA A 31 27.45 2.14 -6.04
C ALA A 31 26.10 1.44 -5.87
N LEU A 32 26.03 0.34 -5.10
CA LEU A 32 24.78 -0.37 -4.81
C LEU A 32 23.81 0.49 -3.98
N PHE A 33 24.33 1.31 -3.07
CA PHE A 33 23.54 2.29 -2.32
C PHE A 33 22.98 3.37 -3.25
N ALA A 34 23.81 3.93 -4.14
CA ALA A 34 23.38 4.93 -5.13
C ALA A 34 22.37 4.37 -6.14
N LEU A 35 22.50 3.08 -6.51
CA LEU A 35 21.55 2.38 -7.37
C LEU A 35 20.26 1.97 -6.64
N GLY A 36 20.12 2.26 -5.33
CA GLY A 36 18.92 1.97 -4.57
C GLY A 36 18.66 0.47 -4.35
N VAL A 37 19.67 -0.39 -4.49
CA VAL A 37 19.52 -1.86 -4.28
C VAL A 37 19.11 -2.17 -2.83
N PHE A 38 19.45 -1.29 -1.89
CA PHE A 38 19.01 -1.40 -0.49
C PHE A 38 17.73 -0.62 -0.19
N ASN A 39 17.01 -0.13 -1.20
CA ASN A 39 15.72 0.50 -1.01
C ASN A 39 14.63 -0.58 -0.98
N PRO A 40 14.09 -0.98 0.19
CA PRO A 40 13.04 -2.00 0.26
C PRO A 40 11.77 -1.59 -0.51
N THR A 41 11.54 -0.29 -0.69
CA THR A 41 10.45 0.26 -1.51
C THR A 41 10.59 -0.07 -2.99
N ALA A 42 11.80 -0.34 -3.49
CA ALA A 42 12.01 -0.81 -4.86
C ALA A 42 11.45 -2.22 -5.09
N TRP A 43 11.18 -2.97 -4.01
CA TRP A 43 10.63 -4.34 -4.08
C TRP A 43 9.17 -4.43 -3.66
N THR A 44 8.58 -3.37 -3.10
CA THR A 44 7.14 -3.31 -2.82
C THR A 44 6.41 -2.95 -4.11
N GLY A 45 6.24 -3.96 -4.97
CA GLY A 45 5.36 -3.84 -6.13
C GLY A 45 3.91 -3.61 -5.70
N LYS A 46 3.10 -3.10 -6.62
CA LYS A 46 1.66 -2.96 -6.41
C LYS A 46 1.01 -4.35 -6.34
N GLN A 47 0.59 -4.79 -5.15
CA GLN A 47 -0.04 -6.10 -4.94
C GLN A 47 -1.34 -5.98 -4.13
N ALA A 48 -2.34 -6.76 -4.52
CA ALA A 48 -3.59 -6.93 -3.78
C ALA A 48 -3.74 -8.39 -3.33
N THR A 49 -4.13 -8.60 -2.08
CA THR A 49 -4.47 -9.92 -1.55
C THR A 49 -5.78 -9.85 -0.75
N GLY A 50 -6.53 -10.95 -0.73
CA GLY A 50 -7.84 -11.01 -0.05
C GLY A 50 -9.01 -10.61 -0.96
N PHE A 51 -9.94 -9.82 -0.43
CA PHE A 51 -11.18 -9.36 -1.07
C PHE A 51 -12.14 -10.48 -1.50
N GLY A 52 -12.15 -11.59 -0.73
CA GLY A 52 -13.07 -12.69 -0.98
C GLY A 52 -14.52 -12.20 -1.03
N GLY A 53 -15.29 -12.73 -1.99
CA GLY A 53 -16.71 -12.42 -2.16
C GLY A 53 -17.02 -11.25 -3.10
N LEU A 54 -16.11 -10.28 -3.26
CA LEU A 54 -16.23 -9.24 -4.30
C LEU A 54 -15.26 -9.48 -5.46
N GLY A 55 -14.03 -9.91 -5.15
CA GLY A 55 -12.93 -9.98 -6.10
C GLY A 55 -11.88 -8.92 -5.80
N THR A 56 -10.64 -9.17 -6.23
CA THR A 56 -9.51 -8.26 -6.01
C THR A 56 -9.75 -6.93 -6.74
N PRO A 57 -9.43 -5.77 -6.14
CA PRO A 57 -9.55 -4.47 -6.80
C PRO A 57 -8.75 -4.42 -8.12
N ILE A 58 -9.23 -3.61 -9.07
CA ILE A 58 -8.56 -3.40 -10.37
C ILE A 58 -7.35 -2.50 -10.18
N ASP A 59 -7.53 -1.41 -9.45
CA ASP A 59 -6.55 -0.34 -9.28
C ASP A 59 -6.72 0.32 -7.89
N TRP A 60 -5.65 0.92 -7.39
CA TRP A 60 -5.62 1.77 -6.21
C TRP A 60 -4.37 2.65 -6.23
N GLU A 61 -4.47 3.81 -5.60
CA GLU A 61 -3.39 4.79 -5.52
C GLU A 61 -3.48 5.58 -4.21
N VAL A 62 -2.32 5.97 -3.67
CA VAL A 62 -2.20 6.92 -2.57
C VAL A 62 -1.43 8.13 -3.07
N GLN A 63 -2.04 9.30 -3.00
CA GLN A 63 -1.41 10.56 -3.35
C GLN A 63 -0.58 11.13 -2.17
N PRO A 64 0.39 12.02 -2.42
CA PRO A 64 1.20 12.62 -1.36
C PRO A 64 0.39 13.39 -0.30
N ASP A 65 -0.78 13.91 -0.66
CA ASP A 65 -1.72 14.57 0.26
C ASP A 65 -2.47 13.60 1.19
N GLY A 66 -2.24 12.28 1.01
CA GLY A 66 -2.90 11.21 1.75
C GLY A 66 -4.19 10.70 1.10
N THR A 67 -4.63 11.27 -0.01
CA THR A 67 -5.86 10.85 -0.70
C THR A 67 -5.69 9.44 -1.26
N PHE A 68 -6.56 8.52 -0.83
CA PHE A 68 -6.61 7.14 -1.28
C PHE A 68 -7.73 6.94 -2.30
N ASN A 69 -7.32 6.52 -3.50
CA ASN A 69 -8.18 6.19 -4.62
C ASN A 69 -8.29 4.67 -4.74
N LEU A 70 -9.50 4.14 -4.95
CA LEU A 70 -9.75 2.70 -5.04
C LEU A 70 -10.70 2.38 -6.18
N HIS A 71 -10.32 1.44 -7.03
CA HIS A 71 -11.14 0.91 -8.12
C HIS A 71 -11.55 -0.52 -7.79
N LEU A 72 -12.79 -0.66 -7.31
CA LEU A 72 -13.38 -1.95 -6.94
C LEU A 72 -14.01 -2.63 -8.16
N GLN A 73 -14.09 -3.94 -8.10
CA GLN A 73 -14.85 -4.76 -9.06
C GLN A 73 -15.66 -5.82 -8.32
N ASN A 74 -16.70 -6.29 -8.99
CA ASN A 74 -17.55 -7.38 -8.52
C ASN A 74 -17.43 -8.58 -9.48
N THR A 75 -16.35 -9.32 -9.38
CA THR A 75 -16.12 -10.53 -10.21
C THR A 75 -16.52 -11.82 -9.50
N GLN A 76 -16.79 -11.77 -8.18
CA GLN A 76 -17.06 -12.98 -7.37
C GLN A 76 -18.44 -13.04 -6.70
N ALA A 77 -19.19 -11.95 -6.55
CA ALA A 77 -20.45 -12.00 -5.78
C ALA A 77 -21.61 -12.65 -6.55
N GLY A 78 -21.53 -12.71 -7.88
CA GLY A 78 -22.56 -13.33 -8.74
C GLY A 78 -23.91 -12.59 -8.82
N ALA A 79 -24.07 -11.49 -8.07
CA ALA A 79 -25.25 -10.62 -8.06
C ALA A 79 -24.82 -9.15 -7.92
N THR A 80 -25.71 -8.21 -8.24
CA THR A 80 -25.45 -6.77 -8.07
C THR A 80 -25.26 -6.46 -6.60
N VAL A 81 -24.08 -6.05 -6.16
CA VAL A 81 -23.83 -5.69 -4.76
C VAL A 81 -24.07 -4.21 -4.53
N THR A 82 -24.53 -3.86 -3.33
CA THR A 82 -24.62 -2.49 -2.85
C THR A 82 -23.49 -2.22 -1.86
N ILE A 83 -22.65 -1.22 -2.07
CA ILE A 83 -21.58 -0.84 -1.15
C ILE A 83 -22.16 0.04 -0.04
N ASN A 84 -21.92 -0.31 1.22
CA ASN A 84 -22.37 0.43 2.39
C ASN A 84 -21.29 1.39 2.89
N ASN A 85 -20.06 0.89 2.98
CA ASN A 85 -18.91 1.69 3.37
C ASN A 85 -17.61 0.96 3.03
N VAL A 86 -16.54 1.74 2.91
CA VAL A 86 -15.19 1.27 2.68
C VAL A 86 -14.29 1.90 3.73
N THR A 87 -13.66 1.07 4.54
CA THR A 87 -12.65 1.49 5.51
C THR A 87 -11.28 1.17 4.97
N ALA A 88 -10.36 2.13 5.02
CA ALA A 88 -8.96 1.93 4.71
C ALA A 88 -8.10 2.35 5.91
N THR A 89 -7.12 1.51 6.24
CA THR A 89 -6.23 1.71 7.38
C THR A 89 -4.78 1.63 6.93
N LEU A 90 -4.01 2.69 7.22
CA LEU A 90 -2.58 2.79 6.98
C LEU A 90 -1.88 3.08 8.32
N GLY A 91 -1.16 2.09 8.84
CA GLY A 91 -0.54 2.19 10.17
C GLY A 91 -1.59 2.43 11.25
N SER A 92 -1.53 3.58 11.93
CA SER A 92 -2.51 4.00 12.95
C SER A 92 -3.65 4.85 12.39
N THR A 93 -3.57 5.29 11.14
CA THR A 93 -4.61 6.13 10.52
C THR A 93 -5.65 5.23 9.88
N SER A 94 -6.91 5.35 10.31
CA SER A 94 -8.05 4.64 9.72
C SER A 94 -9.12 5.64 9.33
N GLN A 95 -9.62 5.54 8.10
CA GLN A 95 -10.71 6.37 7.60
C GLN A 95 -11.76 5.49 6.96
N THR A 96 -13.02 5.89 7.13
CA THR A 96 -14.16 5.19 6.55
C THR A 96 -14.93 6.13 5.64
N TRP A 97 -15.05 5.72 4.39
CA TRP A 97 -15.97 6.27 3.43
C TRP A 97 -17.32 5.57 3.55
N THR A 98 -18.42 6.33 3.58
CA THR A 98 -19.79 5.77 3.63
C THR A 98 -20.60 6.25 2.43
N THR A 99 -21.53 5.41 1.94
CA THR A 99 -22.42 5.77 0.82
C THR A 99 -23.58 6.68 1.22
N TYR A 100 -23.76 7.00 2.50
CA TYR A 100 -24.91 7.79 2.97
C TYR A 100 -24.73 9.28 2.62
N ASN A 101 -25.18 9.67 1.44
CA ASN A 101 -25.52 11.07 1.14
C ASN A 101 -26.59 11.54 2.15
N TYR A 102 -26.35 12.68 2.80
CA TYR A 102 -27.34 13.28 3.72
C TYR A 102 -28.53 13.93 2.97
N ASP A 103 -28.50 13.97 1.63
CA ASP A 103 -29.47 14.68 0.78
C ASP A 103 -30.35 13.76 -0.09
N ASP A 104 -30.09 12.45 -0.13
CA ASP A 104 -31.04 11.51 -0.71
C ASP A 104 -30.90 10.12 -0.08
N ALA A 105 -32.01 9.55 0.38
CA ALA A 105 -32.02 8.23 0.99
C ALA A 105 -31.73 7.07 -0.01
N ASN A 106 -31.33 7.37 -1.25
CA ASN A 106 -31.38 6.44 -2.38
C ASN A 106 -30.08 6.32 -3.21
N HIS A 107 -29.03 7.13 -3.03
CA HIS A 107 -27.74 6.90 -3.68
C HIS A 107 -26.95 5.77 -3.03
N HIS A 108 -27.41 4.55 -3.25
CA HIS A 108 -26.64 3.35 -2.98
C HIS A 108 -25.67 3.13 -4.15
N LEU A 109 -24.37 3.08 -3.86
CA LEU A 109 -23.38 2.69 -4.85
C LEU A 109 -23.54 1.21 -5.14
N THR A 110 -23.91 0.85 -6.36
CA THR A 110 -24.10 -0.55 -6.76
C THR A 110 -23.07 -0.97 -7.78
N ILE A 111 -22.64 -2.23 -7.71
CA ILE A 111 -21.73 -2.84 -8.67
C ILE A 111 -22.41 -4.10 -9.20
N GLY A 112 -22.79 -4.07 -10.48
CA GLY A 112 -23.37 -5.24 -11.16
C GLY A 112 -22.41 -6.43 -11.22
N PRO A 113 -22.88 -7.65 -11.52
CA PRO A 113 -22.00 -8.80 -11.74
C PRO A 113 -21.03 -8.52 -12.89
N GLY A 114 -19.73 -8.71 -12.64
CA GLY A 114 -18.65 -8.38 -13.57
C GLY A 114 -18.39 -6.89 -13.76
N GLY A 115 -19.14 -6.01 -13.07
CA GLY A 115 -18.96 -4.57 -13.13
C GLY A 115 -17.89 -4.06 -12.17
N ASP A 116 -17.59 -2.78 -12.30
CA ASP A 116 -16.56 -2.09 -11.53
C ASP A 116 -16.98 -0.66 -11.17
N ILE A 117 -16.29 -0.07 -10.20
CA ILE A 117 -16.48 1.32 -9.79
C ILE A 117 -15.21 1.94 -9.23
N ASN A 118 -14.91 3.16 -9.65
CA ASN A 118 -13.83 3.96 -9.10
C ASN A 118 -14.38 4.90 -8.01
N LEU A 119 -13.88 4.74 -6.78
CA LEU A 119 -14.30 5.56 -5.64
C LEU A 119 -13.67 6.96 -5.66
N ALA A 120 -12.65 7.20 -6.49
CA ALA A 120 -11.99 8.51 -6.61
C ALA A 120 -12.91 9.61 -7.20
N THR A 121 -13.99 9.22 -7.88
CA THR A 121 -14.84 10.15 -8.65
C THR A 121 -16.07 10.64 -7.91
N LEU A 122 -16.31 10.20 -6.68
CA LEU A 122 -17.46 10.66 -5.89
C LEU A 122 -17.05 11.89 -5.08
N VAL A 123 -17.04 13.07 -5.70
CA VAL A 123 -16.77 14.34 -5.00
C VAL A 123 -18.08 15.13 -4.89
N GLY A 124 -18.72 15.08 -3.72
CA GLY A 124 -19.84 15.94 -3.32
C GLY A 124 -19.37 17.10 -2.44
N THR A 125 -20.02 18.26 -2.55
CA THR A 125 -19.60 19.58 -2.04
C THR A 125 -19.67 19.83 -0.53
N ALA A 126 -19.81 18.81 0.32
CA ALA A 126 -19.73 18.98 1.78
C ALA A 126 -19.30 17.69 2.47
N ASN A 127 -18.16 17.72 3.17
CA ASN A 127 -17.45 16.60 3.84
C ASN A 127 -16.71 15.62 2.92
N PRO A 128 -15.55 15.07 3.37
CA PRO A 128 -14.61 14.40 2.49
C PRO A 128 -15.18 13.04 2.08
N TYR A 129 -15.70 12.97 0.86
CA TYR A 129 -15.97 11.69 0.18
C TYR A 129 -14.69 10.94 -0.22
N SER A 130 -13.52 11.45 0.17
CA SER A 130 -12.23 10.80 -0.01
C SER A 130 -11.73 10.21 1.30
N ILE A 131 -11.11 9.04 1.22
CA ILE A 131 -10.34 8.48 2.31
C ILE A 131 -9.00 9.22 2.33
N ASN A 132 -8.72 9.98 3.39
CA ASN A 132 -7.43 10.63 3.59
C ASN A 132 -6.62 9.92 4.70
N LEU A 133 -5.56 9.24 4.30
CA LEU A 133 -4.70 8.43 5.18
C LEU A 133 -3.57 9.25 5.83
N GLY A 134 -3.66 10.58 5.78
CA GLY A 134 -2.62 11.51 6.19
C GLY A 134 -1.53 11.65 5.12
N ALA A 135 -0.89 12.83 5.08
CA ALA A 135 0.15 13.12 4.10
C ALA A 135 1.26 12.05 4.12
N GLN A 136 1.65 11.62 2.92
CA GLN A 136 2.67 10.60 2.71
C GLN A 136 3.85 11.18 1.93
N SER A 137 5.05 10.67 2.17
CA SER A 137 6.21 11.03 1.36
C SER A 137 6.14 10.33 0.00
N THR A 138 6.25 11.12 -1.07
CA THR A 138 6.31 10.66 -2.45
C THR A 138 7.29 9.50 -2.62
N GLY A 139 6.86 8.46 -3.32
CA GLY A 139 7.67 7.28 -3.63
C GLY A 139 7.91 6.34 -2.44
N SER A 140 7.38 6.62 -1.25
CA SER A 140 7.43 5.70 -0.12
C SER A 140 6.48 4.51 -0.30
N SER A 141 6.88 3.35 0.21
CA SER A 141 6.04 2.15 0.21
C SER A 141 4.92 2.25 1.23
N TYR A 142 3.77 1.66 0.92
CA TYR A 142 2.64 1.54 1.84
C TYR A 142 2.05 0.13 1.83
N SER A 143 1.38 -0.20 2.93
CA SER A 143 0.53 -1.39 3.07
C SER A 143 -0.76 -0.96 3.77
N ILE A 144 -1.86 -1.01 3.02
CA ILE A 144 -3.18 -0.56 3.46
C ILE A 144 -4.06 -1.78 3.66
N GLU A 145 -4.69 -1.87 4.83
CA GLU A 145 -5.79 -2.81 5.04
C GLU A 145 -7.09 -2.14 4.59
N VAL A 146 -7.82 -2.77 3.68
CA VAL A 146 -9.10 -2.30 3.17
C VAL A 146 -10.19 -3.26 3.55
N THR A 147 -11.26 -2.74 4.13
CA THR A 147 -12.47 -3.47 4.46
C THR A 147 -13.65 -2.85 3.71
N VAL A 148 -14.33 -3.65 2.91
CA VAL A 148 -15.52 -3.24 2.15
C VAL A 148 -16.73 -3.93 2.75
N PHE A 149 -17.71 -3.14 3.17
CA PHE A 149 -19.00 -3.65 3.63
C PHE A 149 -20.03 -3.49 2.52
N TYR A 150 -20.73 -4.57 2.18
CA TYR A 150 -21.67 -4.59 1.07
C TYR A 150 -22.87 -5.49 1.33
N LEU A 151 -23.97 -5.23 0.62
CA LEU A 151 -25.20 -6.03 0.66
C LEU A 151 -25.38 -6.76 -0.67
N ILE A 152 -25.84 -8.02 -0.57
CA ILE A 152 -26.26 -8.83 -1.72
C ILE A 152 -27.80 -8.78 -1.76
N PRO A 153 -28.44 -8.62 -2.94
CA PRO A 153 -29.89 -8.55 -3.07
C PRO A 153 -30.56 -9.80 -2.48
N GLY A 154 -31.55 -9.58 -1.62
CA GLY A 154 -32.25 -10.66 -0.91
C GLY A 154 -31.54 -11.19 0.34
N SER A 155 -30.34 -10.72 0.68
CA SER A 155 -29.69 -10.99 1.95
C SER A 155 -30.09 -9.94 3.00
N SER A 156 -30.40 -10.40 4.21
CA SER A 156 -30.55 -9.52 5.39
C SER A 156 -29.23 -9.22 6.10
N TYR A 157 -28.12 -9.83 5.64
CA TYR A 157 -26.80 -9.70 6.25
C TYR A 157 -25.88 -8.84 5.40
N VAL A 158 -25.18 -7.91 6.06
CA VAL A 158 -24.06 -7.18 5.48
C VAL A 158 -22.89 -8.14 5.34
N SER A 159 -22.41 -8.30 4.11
CA SER A 159 -21.22 -9.05 3.78
C SER A 159 -19.99 -8.15 3.87
N THR A 160 -18.82 -8.76 4.09
CA THR A 160 -17.57 -8.03 4.28
C THR A 160 -16.47 -8.67 3.44
N ALA A 161 -15.80 -7.85 2.63
CA ALA A 161 -14.59 -8.23 1.91
C ALA A 161 -13.40 -7.49 2.52
N VAL A 162 -12.42 -8.23 3.01
CA VAL A 162 -11.20 -7.69 3.62
C VAL A 162 -10.01 -8.05 2.75
N GLY A 163 -9.11 -7.10 2.53
CA GLY A 163 -7.87 -7.36 1.83
C GLY A 163 -6.77 -6.34 2.12
N THR A 164 -5.57 -6.67 1.68
CA THR A 164 -4.39 -5.82 1.83
C THR A 164 -3.94 -5.33 0.46
N LEU A 165 -3.70 -4.03 0.36
CA LEU A 165 -3.20 -3.34 -0.83
C LEU A 165 -1.83 -2.77 -0.52
N THR A 166 -0.86 -3.08 -1.35
CA THR A 166 0.51 -2.57 -1.25
C THR A 166 0.86 -1.77 -2.49
N GLY A 167 1.81 -0.86 -2.36
CA GLY A 167 2.27 -0.04 -3.47
C GLY A 167 3.21 1.05 -2.99
N SER A 168 3.47 2.03 -3.86
CA SER A 168 4.24 3.23 -3.55
C SER A 168 3.38 4.47 -3.73
N VAL A 169 3.56 5.47 -2.87
CA VAL A 169 2.91 6.78 -2.97
C VAL A 169 3.26 7.41 -4.31
N SER A 170 2.27 7.99 -4.99
CA SER A 170 2.46 8.53 -6.33
C SER A 170 3.43 9.71 -6.35
N SER A 171 4.11 9.84 -7.49
CA SER A 171 5.14 10.85 -7.77
C SER A 171 4.57 12.20 -8.15
#